data_AF-A0A077NL31-F1
#
_entry.id   AF-A0A077NL31-F1
#
_cell.length_a   1.000
_cell.length_b   1.000
_cell.length_c   1.000
_cell.angle_alpha   90.00
_cell.angle_beta   90.00
_cell.angle_gamma   90.00
#
_symmetry.space_group_name_H-M   'P 1'
#
loop_
_entity.id
_entity.type
_entity.pdbx_description
1 polymer ?
#
loop_
_entity_poly.entity_id
_entity_poly.type
_entity_poly.pdbx_seq_one_letter_code
_entity_poly.pdbx_strand_id
1 'polypeptide(L)'
;MFVSPTIATISQDIRISGYQVESIDPRLHDVQHADPTIQPNFHWQHDLSGNILHTKSVDSGNSFALNDIEGRPIQIINAQGIKYHYQYETAPLTGRLLSVDEQPVSEVTSRTIRPDSRNWIASL
;
A
#
# COMPACT_ATOMS: atom_id res chain seq x y z
N MET A 1 -21.77 -34.74 -26.52
CA MET A 1 -20.93 -34.53 -25.31
C MET A 1 -20.61 -33.06 -25.25
N PHE A 2 -21.33 -32.29 -24.44
CA PHE A 2 -21.05 -30.87 -24.26
C PHE A 2 -19.95 -30.76 -23.20
N VAL A 3 -18.74 -30.40 -23.62
CA VAL A 3 -17.71 -29.92 -22.70
C VAL A 3 -18.09 -28.49 -22.33
N SER A 4 -18.56 -28.27 -21.10
CA SER A 4 -18.76 -26.91 -20.60
C SER A 4 -17.39 -26.21 -20.59
N PRO A 5 -17.25 -25.00 -21.16
CA PRO A 5 -16.02 -24.24 -20.99
C PRO A 5 -15.89 -23.85 -19.51
N THR A 6 -14.76 -24.21 -18.89
CA THR A 6 -14.40 -23.67 -17.58
C THR A 6 -14.14 -22.17 -17.74
N ILE A 7 -15.07 -21.34 -17.28
CA ILE A 7 -14.88 -19.89 -17.24
C ILE A 7 -13.88 -19.60 -16.11
N ALA A 8 -12.76 -19.00 -16.46
CA ALA A 8 -11.75 -18.58 -15.50
C ALA A 8 -12.16 -17.22 -14.93
N THR A 9 -12.56 -17.17 -13.65
CA THR A 9 -13.09 -15.96 -13.00
C THR A 9 -12.07 -15.36 -12.03
N ILE A 10 -11.79 -14.06 -12.17
CA ILE A 10 -11.00 -13.29 -11.19
C ILE A 10 -11.94 -12.90 -10.03
N SER A 11 -11.51 -13.11 -8.80
CA SER A 11 -12.23 -12.62 -7.61
C SER A 11 -11.60 -11.31 -7.10
N GLN A 12 -12.45 -10.39 -6.66
CA GLN A 12 -12.06 -9.08 -6.15
C GLN A 12 -12.83 -8.77 -4.87
N ASP A 13 -12.09 -8.38 -3.84
CA ASP A 13 -12.68 -7.97 -2.57
C ASP A 13 -12.65 -6.46 -2.46
N ILE A 14 -13.79 -5.87 -2.10
CA ILE A 14 -13.98 -4.42 -2.03
C ILE A 14 -14.42 -4.05 -0.62
N ARG A 15 -13.77 -3.04 -0.03
CA ARG A 15 -14.17 -2.47 1.26
C ARG A 15 -15.49 -1.72 1.14
N ILE A 16 -16.18 -1.52 2.27
CA ILE A 16 -17.42 -0.72 2.33
C ILE A 16 -17.20 0.71 1.81
N SER A 17 -15.99 1.26 1.91
CA SER A 17 -15.62 2.56 1.34
C SER A 17 -15.50 2.59 -0.19
N GLY A 18 -15.68 1.45 -0.87
CA GLY A 18 -15.61 1.33 -2.33
C GLY A 18 -14.23 1.05 -2.90
N TYR A 19 -13.22 0.84 -2.06
CA TYR A 19 -11.84 0.59 -2.51
C TYR A 19 -11.53 -0.89 -2.57
N GLN A 20 -10.87 -1.32 -3.64
CA GLN A 20 -10.42 -2.70 -3.82
C GLN A 20 -9.34 -3.03 -2.80
N VAL A 21 -9.52 -4.12 -2.06
CA VAL A 21 -8.56 -4.58 -1.05
C VAL A 21 -7.73 -5.73 -1.60
N GLU A 22 -8.34 -6.64 -2.36
CA GLU A 22 -7.65 -7.82 -2.87
C GLU A 22 -8.06 -8.15 -4.31
N SER A 23 -7.17 -8.84 -5.02
CA SER A 23 -7.47 -9.46 -6.31
C SER A 23 -6.78 -10.81 -6.37
N ILE A 24 -7.53 -11.83 -6.74
CA ILE A 24 -7.01 -13.19 -6.90
C ILE A 24 -7.43 -13.78 -8.25
N ASP A 25 -6.45 -14.32 -8.96
CA ASP A 25 -6.64 -15.01 -10.22
C ASP A 25 -7.30 -16.38 -10.01
N PRO A 26 -7.95 -16.95 -11.05
CA PRO A 26 -8.68 -18.21 -10.93
C PRO A 26 -7.80 -19.37 -10.43
N ARG A 27 -6.54 -19.42 -10.87
CA ARG A 27 -5.61 -20.51 -10.54
C ARG A 27 -5.23 -20.49 -9.06
N LEU A 28 -4.94 -19.30 -8.51
CA LEU A 28 -4.66 -19.15 -7.09
C LEU A 28 -5.92 -19.33 -6.24
N HIS A 29 -7.05 -18.83 -6.73
CA HIS A 29 -8.34 -18.97 -6.05
C HIS A 29 -8.72 -20.45 -5.87
N ASP A 30 -8.56 -21.29 -6.90
CA ASP A 30 -8.84 -22.73 -6.82
C ASP A 30 -8.00 -23.43 -5.74
N VAL A 31 -6.73 -23.03 -5.59
CA VAL A 31 -5.83 -23.59 -4.56
C VAL A 31 -6.15 -23.03 -3.17
N GLN A 32 -6.56 -21.76 -3.08
CA GLN A 32 -6.87 -21.09 -1.82
C GLN A 32 -8.07 -21.74 -1.09
N HIS A 33 -9.03 -22.33 -1.82
CA HIS A 33 -10.11 -23.13 -1.22
C HIS A 33 -9.61 -24.31 -0.40
N ALA A 34 -8.49 -24.93 -0.80
CA ALA A 34 -7.88 -26.05 -0.10
C ALA A 34 -6.85 -25.60 0.95
N ASP A 35 -6.19 -24.47 0.72
CA ASP A 35 -5.20 -23.90 1.62
C ASP A 35 -5.42 -22.38 1.80
N PRO A 36 -6.07 -21.95 2.89
CA PRO A 36 -6.37 -20.53 3.13
C PRO A 36 -5.12 -19.69 3.44
N THR A 37 -3.93 -20.29 3.55
CA THR A 37 -2.67 -19.55 3.74
C THR A 37 -2.12 -18.99 2.43
N ILE A 38 -2.64 -19.43 1.28
CA ILE A 38 -2.29 -18.88 -0.03
C ILE A 38 -2.74 -17.42 -0.11
N GLN A 39 -1.78 -16.57 -0.45
CA GLN A 39 -2.00 -15.14 -0.59
C GLN A 39 -2.63 -14.81 -1.96
N PRO A 40 -3.51 -13.80 -2.03
CA PRO A 40 -4.02 -13.28 -3.30
C PRO A 40 -2.89 -12.65 -4.12
N ASN A 41 -3.08 -12.47 -5.44
CA ASN A 41 -2.09 -11.83 -6.31
C ASN A 41 -1.72 -10.43 -5.81
N PHE A 42 -2.73 -9.70 -5.35
CA PHE A 42 -2.61 -8.35 -4.84
C PHE A 42 -3.40 -8.17 -3.55
N HIS A 43 -2.81 -7.39 -2.64
CA HIS A 43 -3.47 -6.79 -1.50
C HIS A 43 -3.10 -5.30 -1.43
N TRP A 44 -4.08 -4.43 -1.22
CA TRP A 44 -3.91 -2.99 -1.14
C TRP A 44 -4.45 -2.43 0.17
N GLN A 45 -3.72 -1.47 0.72
CA GLN A 45 -4.19 -0.64 1.82
C GLN A 45 -4.29 0.80 1.37
N HIS A 46 -5.40 1.43 1.72
CA HIS A 46 -5.74 2.78 1.30
C HIS A 46 -5.83 3.68 2.53
N ASP A 47 -5.62 4.97 2.35
CA ASP A 47 -6.07 5.97 3.31
C ASP A 47 -7.61 6.12 3.28
N LEU A 48 -8.15 7.00 4.11
CA LEU A 48 -9.60 7.24 4.16
C LEU A 48 -10.15 7.90 2.88
N SER A 49 -9.28 8.56 2.11
CA SER A 49 -9.60 9.24 0.85
C SER A 49 -9.43 8.33 -0.37
N GLY A 50 -8.93 7.11 -0.19
CA GLY A 50 -8.73 6.14 -1.27
C GLY A 50 -7.36 6.16 -1.93
N ASN A 51 -6.39 6.91 -1.39
CA ASN A 51 -5.01 6.84 -1.90
C ASN A 51 -4.34 5.55 -1.42
N ILE A 52 -3.65 4.85 -2.31
CA ILE A 52 -2.94 3.61 -1.97
C ILE A 52 -1.71 3.96 -1.12
N LEU A 53 -1.68 3.44 0.10
CA LEU A 53 -0.55 3.55 1.03
C LEU A 53 0.40 2.36 0.93
N HIS A 54 -0.13 1.17 0.63
CA HIS A 54 0.64 -0.07 0.55
C HIS A 54 0.07 -0.98 -0.54
N THR A 55 0.95 -1.53 -1.36
CA THR A 55 0.66 -2.61 -2.31
C THR A 55 1.53 -3.79 -1.95
N LYS A 56 0.89 -4.94 -1.74
CA LYS A 56 1.53 -6.23 -1.57
C LYS A 56 1.18 -7.08 -2.76
N SER A 57 2.19 -7.46 -3.52
CA SER A 57 2.06 -8.34 -4.68
C SER A 57 2.93 -9.57 -4.51
N VAL A 58 2.40 -10.74 -4.88
CA VAL A 58 3.20 -11.97 -4.91
C VAL A 58 4.29 -11.94 -5.97
N ASP A 59 4.10 -11.15 -7.03
CA ASP A 59 5.03 -11.06 -8.16
C ASP A 59 6.01 -9.89 -8.00
N SER A 60 5.54 -8.76 -7.47
CA SER A 60 6.31 -7.51 -7.38
C SER A 60 6.75 -7.14 -5.97
N GLY A 61 6.43 -7.95 -4.95
CA GLY A 61 6.76 -7.68 -3.56
C GLY A 61 5.91 -6.56 -2.93
N ASN A 62 6.43 -5.95 -1.85
CA ASN A 62 5.74 -4.91 -1.09
C ASN A 62 6.23 -3.51 -1.48
N SER A 63 5.33 -2.58 -1.76
CA SER A 63 5.67 -1.17 -1.96
C SER A 63 4.77 -0.26 -1.14
N PHE A 64 5.33 0.82 -0.62
CA PHE A 64 4.64 1.81 0.20
C PHE A 64 4.76 3.19 -0.45
N ALA A 65 3.70 3.98 -0.39
CA ALA A 65 3.68 5.35 -0.88
C ALA A 65 2.99 6.25 0.13
N LEU A 66 3.62 7.39 0.43
CA LEU A 66 3.04 8.45 1.24
C LEU A 66 3.02 9.71 0.40
N ASN A 67 1.83 10.28 0.25
CA ASN A 67 1.61 11.51 -0.49
C ASN A 67 1.40 12.70 0.46
N ASP A 68 1.73 13.90 -0.01
CA ASP A 68 1.31 15.13 0.65
C ASP A 68 -0.17 15.44 0.38
N ILE A 69 -0.65 16.56 0.94
CA ILE A 69 -2.03 17.02 0.79
C ILE A 69 -2.39 17.44 -0.64
N GLU A 70 -1.40 17.65 -1.51
CA GLU A 70 -1.59 17.96 -2.93
C GLU A 70 -1.56 16.68 -3.79
N GLY A 71 -1.40 15.51 -3.16
CA GLY A 71 -1.37 14.20 -3.82
C GLY A 71 -0.02 13.82 -4.41
N ARG A 72 1.04 14.59 -4.15
CA ARG A 72 2.39 14.29 -4.65
C ARG A 72 3.10 13.32 -3.71
N PRO A 73 3.85 12.33 -4.22
CA PRO A 73 4.60 11.42 -3.35
C PRO A 73 5.68 12.20 -2.62
N ILE A 74 5.71 12.11 -1.29
CA ILE A 74 6.82 12.61 -0.46
C ILE A 74 7.78 11.50 -0.09
N GLN A 75 7.29 10.27 0.00
CA GLN A 75 8.10 9.09 0.31
C GLN A 75 7.55 7.86 -0.39
N ILE A 76 8.43 7.08 -1.01
CA ILE A 76 8.12 5.75 -1.55
C ILE A 76 9.13 4.76 -1.00
N ILE A 77 8.67 3.57 -0.64
CA ILE A 77 9.55 2.42 -0.36
C ILE A 77 9.19 1.33 -1.35
N ASN A 78 10.15 0.89 -2.16
CA ASN A 78 9.93 -0.20 -3.13
C ASN A 78 10.15 -1.58 -2.50
N ALA A 79 9.88 -2.63 -3.29
CA ALA A 79 10.01 -4.01 -2.84
C ALA A 79 11.43 -4.45 -2.51
N GLN A 80 12.44 -3.77 -3.07
CA GLN A 80 13.84 -3.97 -2.74
C GLN A 80 14.25 -3.28 -1.43
N GLY A 81 13.32 -2.62 -0.74
CA GLY A 81 13.60 -1.87 0.47
C GLY A 81 14.38 -0.58 0.20
N ILE A 82 14.26 -0.01 -1.01
CA ILE A 82 14.84 1.30 -1.32
C ILE A 82 13.79 2.37 -1.01
N LYS A 83 14.18 3.36 -0.21
CA LYS A 83 13.40 4.53 0.16
C LYS A 83 13.78 5.70 -0.75
N TYR A 84 12.78 6.21 -1.45
CA TYR A 84 12.82 7.46 -2.19
C TYR A 84 12.19 8.57 -1.35
N HIS A 85 12.84 9.72 -1.27
CA HIS A 85 12.28 10.94 -0.69
C HIS A 85 12.26 12.03 -1.75
N TYR A 86 11.11 12.67 -1.93
CA TYR A 86 10.91 13.67 -2.97
C TYR A 86 10.80 15.04 -2.32
N GLN A 87 11.58 16.01 -2.81
CA GLN A 87 11.51 17.39 -2.33
C GLN A 87 10.91 18.28 -3.41
N TYR A 88 9.99 19.13 -2.99
CA TYR A 88 9.28 20.07 -3.88
C TYR A 88 9.56 21.50 -3.45
N GLU A 89 9.35 22.43 -4.38
CA GLU A 89 9.29 23.84 -4.07
C GLU A 89 8.24 24.14 -2.99
N THR A 90 8.57 25.03 -2.05
CA THR A 90 7.63 25.47 -1.02
C THR A 90 6.84 26.68 -1.47
N ALA A 91 5.67 26.92 -0.87
CA ALA A 91 4.90 28.15 -1.09
C ALA A 91 5.79 29.41 -0.89
N PRO A 92 5.63 30.45 -1.73
CA PRO A 92 4.56 30.66 -2.70
C PRO A 92 4.86 30.14 -4.12
N LEU A 93 5.91 29.32 -4.31
CA LEU A 93 6.24 28.75 -5.61
C LEU A 93 5.23 27.70 -6.07
N THR A 94 5.37 27.21 -7.30
CA THR A 94 4.40 26.32 -7.94
C THR A 94 4.43 24.87 -7.47
N GLY A 95 5.35 24.51 -6.57
CA GLY A 95 5.42 23.15 -6.03
C GLY A 95 6.08 22.14 -6.96
N ARG A 96 7.01 22.57 -7.82
CA ARG A 96 7.72 21.65 -8.74
C ARG A 96 8.71 20.77 -7.97
N LEU A 97 8.99 19.59 -8.52
CA LEU A 97 10.01 18.69 -7.99
C LEU A 97 11.40 19.35 -8.08
N LEU A 98 12.13 19.37 -6.97
CA LEU A 98 13.49 19.89 -6.86
C LEU A 98 14.54 18.78 -6.90
N SER A 99 14.30 17.71 -6.15
CA SER A 99 15.24 16.60 -6.01
C SER A 99 14.54 15.32 -5.59
N VAL A 100 15.24 14.20 -5.79
CA VAL A 100 14.85 12.90 -5.27
C VAL A 100 16.08 12.27 -4.64
N ASP A 101 15.98 11.94 -3.36
CA ASP A 101 17.02 11.19 -2.65
C ASP A 101 16.66 9.71 -2.58
N GLU A 102 17.65 8.86 -2.83
CA GLU A 102 17.51 7.41 -2.75
C GLU A 102 18.39 6.86 -1.63
N GLN A 103 17.80 6.03 -0.76
CA GLN A 103 18.53 5.39 0.34
C GLN A 103 18.00 3.97 0.59
N PRO A 104 18.85 2.96 0.80
CA PRO A 104 18.38 1.68 1.32
C PRO A 104 17.74 1.87 2.70
N VAL A 105 16.65 1.15 2.98
CA VAL A 105 16.07 1.06 4.31
C VAL A 105 17.05 0.28 5.19
N SER A 106 17.84 0.99 5.99
CA SER A 106 18.52 0.38 7.15
C SER A 106 17.46 -0.14 8.12
N GLU A 107 17.71 -1.24 8.83
CA GLU A 107 16.79 -1.82 9.81
C GLU A 107 16.16 -0.73 10.69
N VAL A 108 14.90 -0.40 10.39
CA VAL A 108 14.10 0.48 11.23
C VAL A 108 13.53 -0.42 12.31
N THR A 109 14.02 -0.27 13.54
CA THR A 109 13.31 -0.77 14.71
C THR A 109 11.92 -0.15 14.72
N SER A 110 10.89 -0.93 14.40
CA SER A 110 9.50 -0.49 14.46
C SER A 110 9.20 0.03 15.86
N ARG A 111 9.16 1.36 16.03
CA ARG A 111 8.79 1.99 17.29
C ARG A 111 7.28 2.14 17.33
N THR A 112 6.60 1.17 17.92
CA THR A 112 5.19 1.31 18.28
C THR A 112 5.08 2.33 19.40
N ILE A 113 4.76 3.58 19.07
CA ILE A 113 4.32 4.56 20.07
C ILE A 113 2.89 4.19 20.42
N ARG A 114 2.72 3.43 21.51
CA ARG A 114 1.40 3.32 22.14
C ARG A 114 1.09 4.69 22.73
N PRO A 115 -0.03 5.33 22.37
CA PRO A 115 -0.48 6.48 23.14
C PRO A 115 -0.82 5.97 24.54
N ASP A 116 0.03 6.25 25.53
CA ASP A 116 -0.41 6.15 26.91
C ASP A 116 -1.48 7.22 27.14
N SER A 117 -2.54 6.85 27.83
CA SER A 117 -3.70 7.70 28.08
C SER A 117 -3.50 8.67 29.25
N ARG A 118 -2.26 9.08 29.56
CA ARG A 118 -1.98 9.83 30.80
C ARG A 118 -0.92 10.92 30.67
N ASN A 119 -1.01 11.84 29.70
CA ASN A 119 -0.40 13.19 29.84
C ASN A 119 -0.85 14.17 28.74
N TRP A 120 -2.05 14.73 28.85
CA TRP A 120 -2.50 15.86 28.00
C TRP A 120 -3.18 16.97 28.83
N ILE A 121 -2.61 17.33 29.98
CA ILE A 121 -2.97 18.58 30.67
C ILE A 121 -1.77 19.14 31.44
N ALA A 122 -1.03 20.04 30.80
CA ALA A 122 -0.36 21.18 31.43
C ALA A 122 0.21 22.08 30.33
N SER A 123 -0.49 23.18 30.04
CA SER A 123 0.04 24.51 29.70
C SER A 123 -1.09 25.36 29.07
N LEU A 124 -1.86 26.01 29.94
CA LEU A 124 -2.44 27.33 29.71
C LEU A 124 -2.02 28.20 30.90
#